data_AF-C4P8F0-F1
#
_entry.id   AF-C4P8F0-F1
#
_cell.length_a   1.000
_cell.length_b   1.000
_cell.length_c   1.000
_cell.angle_alpha   90.00
_cell.angle_beta   90.00
_cell.angle_gamma   90.00
#
_symmetry.space_group_name_H-M   'P 1'
#
loop_
_entity.id
_entity.type
_entity.pdbx_description
1 polymer ?
#
loop_
_entity_poly.entity_id
_entity_poly.type
_entity_poly.pdbx_seq_one_letter_code
_entity_poly.pdbx_strand_id
1 'polypeptide(L)'
;GCPNDCVASIARADLSIIGTWRDDIRIDQDGVKAYAEAGLNIERDVCGRCPAQCMEWNGKLTIDNRSCVHCMHCINVMPKALRPGVDTGVTLLVGSKAPIIQGALLSSVIVPFMKLKPPYKELKDLVGQMWEWWDENGKNRERIGELIQRMGMRNFLAAIELEPHPDMVFHPRANPYVFYDEYFVAEEAEEEEKS
;
A
#
# COMPACT_ATOMS: atom_id res chain seq x y z
N GLY A 1 -13.53 0.60 -4.11
CA GLY A 1 -13.08 1.46 -3.00
C GLY A 1 -12.06 2.46 -3.50
N CYS A 2 -11.54 3.31 -2.62
CA CYS A 2 -10.41 4.22 -2.88
C CYS A 2 -9.67 4.52 -1.56
N PRO A 3 -8.52 5.21 -1.58
CA PRO A 3 -7.74 5.51 -0.37
C PRO A 3 -8.41 6.39 0.68
N ASN A 4 -9.58 6.98 0.38
CA ASN A 4 -10.41 7.62 1.42
C ASN A 4 -10.95 6.63 2.47
N ASP A 5 -10.91 5.32 2.18
CA ASP A 5 -11.23 4.21 3.09
C ASP A 5 -12.48 4.44 3.96
N CYS A 6 -13.62 4.73 3.31
CA CYS A 6 -14.87 5.10 3.99
C CYS A 6 -15.44 4.02 4.93
N VAL A 7 -14.95 2.78 4.86
CA VAL A 7 -15.32 1.68 5.78
C VAL A 7 -14.25 1.42 6.84
N ALA A 8 -13.18 2.21 6.86
CA ALA A 8 -12.03 2.12 7.75
C ALA A 8 -11.40 0.71 7.78
N SER A 9 -11.27 0.10 6.59
CA SER A 9 -10.71 -1.24 6.42
C SER A 9 -9.27 -1.34 6.91
N ILE A 10 -8.45 -0.28 6.78
CA ILE A 10 -7.05 -0.27 7.26
C ILE A 10 -6.93 -0.43 8.78
N ALA A 11 -7.98 -0.09 9.53
CA ALA A 11 -7.98 -0.09 10.99
C ALA A 11 -8.82 -1.22 11.60
N ARG A 12 -9.71 -1.84 10.82
CA ARG A 12 -10.81 -2.68 11.35
C ARG A 12 -10.97 -4.02 10.64
N ALA A 13 -10.04 -4.42 9.79
CA ALA A 13 -10.06 -5.71 9.09
C ALA A 13 -8.66 -6.34 9.05
N ASP A 14 -8.56 -7.63 9.39
CA ASP A 14 -7.29 -8.38 9.31
C ASP A 14 -6.69 -8.35 7.91
N LEU A 15 -7.53 -8.28 6.87
CA LEU A 15 -7.15 -8.03 5.48
C LEU A 15 -7.95 -6.85 4.94
N SER A 16 -7.27 -5.77 4.63
CA SER A 16 -7.82 -4.54 4.06
C SER A 16 -7.67 -4.55 2.54
N ILE A 17 -8.75 -4.27 1.82
CA ILE A 17 -8.79 -4.22 0.36
C ILE A 17 -9.12 -2.79 -0.06
N ILE A 18 -8.10 -2.02 -0.42
CA ILE A 18 -8.24 -0.59 -0.73
C ILE A 18 -8.06 -0.39 -2.22
N GLY A 19 -9.08 0.15 -2.89
CA GLY A 19 -9.00 0.40 -4.34
C GLY A 19 -7.98 1.48 -4.69
N THR A 20 -7.33 1.33 -5.85
CA THR A 20 -6.35 2.29 -6.38
C THR A 20 -6.30 2.20 -7.91
N TRP A 21 -5.41 2.96 -8.55
CA TRP A 21 -5.10 2.92 -9.98
C TRP A 21 -3.58 3.05 -10.19
N ARG A 22 -3.09 2.78 -11.41
CA ARG A 22 -1.65 2.85 -11.74
C ARG A 22 -1.31 3.62 -13.01
N ASP A 23 -2.32 4.21 -13.65
CA ASP A 23 -2.19 5.13 -14.77
C ASP A 23 -2.41 6.58 -14.33
N ASP A 24 -2.44 7.50 -15.29
CA ASP A 24 -2.49 8.93 -14.99
C ASP A 24 -3.85 9.37 -14.44
N ILE A 25 -3.83 10.32 -13.48
CA ILE A 25 -5.03 11.07 -13.10
C ILE A 25 -5.58 11.78 -14.34
N ARG A 26 -6.88 11.61 -14.57
CA ARG A 26 -7.58 12.25 -15.69
C ARG A 26 -7.94 13.68 -15.31
N ILE A 27 -7.51 14.63 -16.14
CA ILE A 27 -7.67 16.07 -15.90
C ILE A 27 -8.56 16.69 -16.97
N ASP A 28 -9.66 17.30 -16.56
CA ASP A 28 -10.47 18.22 -17.37
C ASP A 28 -10.03 19.65 -17.08
N GLN A 29 -9.26 20.24 -18.00
CA GLN A 29 -8.68 21.57 -17.82
C GLN A 29 -9.74 22.69 -17.77
N ASP A 30 -10.88 22.53 -18.45
CA ASP A 30 -11.95 23.52 -18.40
C ASP A 30 -12.68 23.43 -17.05
N GLY A 31 -12.87 22.21 -16.54
CA GLY A 31 -13.31 21.99 -15.17
C GLY A 31 -12.37 22.62 -14.12
N VAL A 32 -11.05 22.47 -14.28
CA VAL A 32 -10.07 23.08 -13.37
C VAL A 32 -10.18 24.62 -13.40
N LYS A 33 -10.28 25.23 -14.58
CA LYS A 33 -10.47 26.69 -14.70
C LYS A 33 -11.75 27.15 -14.01
N ALA A 34 -12.85 26.42 -14.16
CA ALA A 34 -14.10 26.75 -13.49
C ALA A 34 -13.97 26.75 -11.96
N TYR A 35 -13.16 25.86 -11.38
CA TYR A 35 -12.85 25.90 -9.95
C TYR A 35 -12.05 27.15 -9.56
N ALA A 36 -11.04 27.53 -10.35
CA ALA A 36 -10.25 28.74 -10.11
C ALA A 36 -11.12 30.01 -10.17
N GLU A 37 -11.99 30.11 -11.18
CA GLU A 37 -12.93 31.23 -11.36
C GLU A 37 -13.99 31.29 -10.26
N ALA A 38 -14.39 30.14 -9.71
CA ALA A 38 -15.27 30.06 -8.55
C ALA A 38 -14.58 30.43 -7.23
N GLY A 39 -13.29 30.79 -7.25
CA GLY A 39 -12.53 31.30 -6.11
C GLY A 39 -11.67 30.28 -5.38
N LEU A 40 -11.51 29.05 -5.90
CA LEU A 40 -10.58 28.08 -5.33
C LEU A 40 -9.13 28.52 -5.59
N ASN A 41 -8.34 28.66 -4.52
CA ASN A 41 -6.91 28.89 -4.65
C ASN A 41 -6.18 27.56 -4.92
N ILE A 42 -6.08 27.19 -6.21
CA ILE A 42 -5.49 25.91 -6.63
C ILE A 42 -4.05 25.76 -6.13
N GLU A 43 -3.24 26.81 -6.25
CA GLU A 43 -1.84 26.78 -5.84
C GLU A 43 -1.70 26.45 -4.34
N ARG A 44 -2.42 27.17 -3.49
CA ARG A 44 -2.34 26.98 -2.03
C ARG A 44 -3.07 25.73 -1.54
N ASP A 45 -4.29 25.51 -2.00
CA ASP A 45 -5.21 24.53 -1.40
C ASP A 45 -5.16 23.15 -2.09
N VAL A 46 -4.59 23.07 -3.30
CA VAL A 46 -4.40 21.81 -4.04
C VAL A 46 -2.92 21.47 -4.17
N CYS A 47 -2.13 22.26 -4.90
CA CYS A 47 -0.72 21.96 -5.17
C CYS A 47 0.11 21.98 -3.88
N GLY A 48 0.00 23.05 -3.09
CA GLY A 48 0.70 23.23 -1.81
C GLY A 48 0.29 22.24 -0.71
N ARG A 49 -0.80 21.49 -0.91
CA ARG A 49 -1.24 20.41 0.00
C ARG A 49 -1.00 19.01 -0.55
N CYS A 50 -0.45 18.88 -1.76
CA CYS A 50 -0.10 17.58 -2.32
C CYS A 50 1.08 17.00 -1.50
N PRO A 51 0.92 15.82 -0.87
CA PRO A 51 1.95 15.26 0.01
C PRO A 51 3.25 14.94 -0.74
N ALA A 52 3.16 14.61 -2.03
CA ALA A 52 4.32 14.32 -2.88
C ALA A 52 4.86 15.54 -3.61
N GLN A 53 4.23 16.72 -3.46
CA GLN A 53 4.59 17.95 -4.18
C GLN A 53 4.72 17.76 -5.71
N CYS A 54 3.88 16.89 -6.28
CA CYS A 54 3.98 16.47 -7.68
C CYS A 54 3.03 17.22 -8.63
N MET A 55 2.57 18.42 -8.25
CA MET A 55 1.56 19.20 -8.97
C MET A 55 2.04 20.63 -9.20
N GLU A 56 1.75 21.19 -10.37
CA GLU A 56 2.05 22.58 -10.69
C GLU A 56 0.82 23.27 -11.29
N TRP A 57 0.65 24.56 -10.96
CA TRP A 57 -0.42 25.38 -11.49
C TRP A 57 0.09 26.72 -12.05
N ASN A 58 -0.08 26.91 -13.36
CA ASN A 58 0.28 28.14 -14.07
C ASN A 58 -0.84 28.64 -15.00
N GLY A 59 -2.10 28.40 -14.61
CA GLY A 59 -3.28 28.55 -15.47
C GLY A 59 -3.66 27.26 -16.20
N LYS A 60 -2.77 26.27 -16.20
CA LYS A 60 -3.02 24.87 -16.55
C LYS A 60 -2.50 24.00 -15.41
N LEU A 61 -3.27 22.99 -15.03
CA LEU A 61 -2.85 22.05 -13.99
C LEU A 61 -2.07 20.90 -14.62
N THR A 62 -0.87 20.64 -14.11
CA THR A 62 -0.06 19.47 -14.47
C THR A 62 0.19 18.63 -13.22
N ILE A 63 0.28 17.31 -13.42
CA ILE A 63 0.54 16.34 -12.36
C ILE A 63 1.62 15.39 -12.88
N ASP A 64 2.73 15.29 -12.15
CA ASP A 64 3.68 14.19 -12.33
C ASP A 64 3.12 12.93 -11.65
N ASN A 65 2.42 12.09 -12.41
CA ASN A 65 1.80 10.89 -11.89
C ASN A 65 2.82 9.85 -11.40
N ARG A 66 4.08 9.91 -11.83
CA ARG A 66 5.13 8.99 -11.35
C ARG A 66 5.48 9.22 -9.88
N SER A 67 5.37 10.48 -9.44
CA SER A 67 5.62 10.88 -8.06
C SER A 67 4.32 10.87 -7.22
N CYS A 68 3.16 10.66 -7.84
CA CYS A 68 1.88 10.71 -7.14
C CYS A 68 1.68 9.47 -6.24
N VAL A 69 1.38 9.72 -4.96
CA VAL A 69 1.10 8.66 -3.97
C VAL A 69 -0.39 8.33 -3.82
N HIS A 70 -1.23 8.78 -4.77
CA HIS A 70 -2.67 8.49 -4.84
C HIS A 70 -3.48 8.83 -3.56
N CYS A 71 -3.08 9.86 -2.81
CA CYS A 71 -3.72 10.24 -1.53
C CYS A 71 -5.17 10.77 -1.61
N MET A 72 -5.75 10.86 -2.82
CA MET A 72 -7.09 11.41 -3.11
C MET A 72 -7.30 12.91 -2.87
N HIS A 73 -6.39 13.65 -2.22
CA HIS A 73 -6.59 15.08 -1.87
C HIS A 73 -7.09 15.94 -3.04
N CYS A 74 -6.36 15.98 -4.14
CA CYS A 74 -6.72 16.81 -5.29
C CYS A 74 -8.06 16.41 -5.92
N ILE A 75 -8.35 15.11 -6.02
CA ILE A 75 -9.62 14.58 -6.53
C ILE A 75 -10.76 14.93 -5.58
N ASN A 76 -10.55 14.85 -4.27
CA ASN A 76 -11.57 15.21 -3.27
C ASN A 76 -11.92 16.70 -3.33
N VAL A 77 -10.94 17.57 -3.59
CA VAL A 77 -11.17 19.02 -3.73
C VAL A 77 -11.82 19.39 -5.07
N MET A 78 -11.39 18.76 -6.17
CA MET A 78 -11.87 19.07 -7.53
C MET A 78 -12.50 17.86 -8.25
N PRO A 79 -13.52 17.19 -7.69
CA PRO A 79 -14.05 15.92 -8.21
C PRO A 79 -14.73 16.03 -9.58
N LYS A 80 -15.14 17.24 -10.00
CA LYS A 80 -15.69 17.47 -11.34
C LYS A 80 -14.60 17.54 -12.41
N ALA A 81 -13.38 17.93 -12.04
CA ALA A 81 -12.27 18.17 -12.95
C ALA A 81 -11.23 17.04 -12.93
N LEU A 82 -11.02 16.40 -11.78
CA LEU A 82 -10.05 15.34 -11.57
C LEU A 82 -10.74 14.01 -11.31
N ARG A 83 -10.25 12.95 -11.97
CA ARG A 83 -10.74 11.59 -11.76
C ARG A 83 -9.57 10.60 -11.63
N PRO A 84 -9.73 9.52 -10.85
CA PRO A 84 -8.79 8.40 -10.90
C PRO A 84 -8.55 7.92 -12.33
N GLY A 85 -7.39 7.33 -12.57
CA GLY A 85 -7.09 6.63 -13.81
C GLY A 85 -8.05 5.47 -14.11
N VAL A 86 -7.92 4.87 -15.28
CA VAL A 86 -8.76 3.77 -15.76
C VAL A 86 -8.14 2.40 -15.50
N ASP A 87 -6.82 2.32 -15.29
CA ASP A 87 -6.10 1.10 -14.94
C ASP A 87 -6.24 0.83 -13.43
N THR A 88 -7.44 0.41 -13.03
CA THR A 88 -7.85 0.27 -11.63
C THR A 88 -7.54 -1.11 -11.04
N GLY A 89 -7.28 -1.14 -9.74
CA GLY A 89 -6.99 -2.36 -8.98
C GLY A 89 -7.18 -2.12 -7.49
N VAL A 90 -6.51 -2.92 -6.67
CA VAL A 90 -6.51 -2.81 -5.21
C VAL A 90 -5.10 -2.92 -4.66
N THR A 91 -4.85 -2.22 -3.56
CA THR A 91 -3.75 -2.48 -2.64
C THR A 91 -4.29 -3.36 -1.52
N LEU A 92 -3.55 -4.43 -1.20
CA LEU A 92 -3.88 -5.32 -0.09
C LEU A 92 -2.99 -5.01 1.11
N LEU A 93 -3.59 -4.89 2.27
CA LEU A 93 -2.90 -4.65 3.53
C LEU A 93 -3.35 -5.66 4.59
N VAL A 94 -2.46 -6.10 5.46
CA VAL A 94 -2.74 -7.13 6.47
C VAL A 94 -2.43 -6.68 7.89
N GLY A 95 -3.18 -7.22 8.85
CA GLY A 95 -2.77 -7.29 10.26
C GLY A 95 -3.46 -6.30 11.19
N SER A 96 -4.41 -5.48 10.71
CA SER A 96 -5.08 -4.54 11.62
C SER A 96 -5.87 -5.25 12.73
N LYS A 97 -5.82 -4.66 13.93
CA LYS A 97 -6.54 -5.15 15.09
C LYS A 97 -6.65 -4.08 16.19
N ALA A 98 -7.64 -4.30 17.06
CA ALA A 98 -7.76 -3.61 18.33
C ALA A 98 -6.61 -3.98 19.31
N PRO A 99 -6.45 -3.26 20.44
CA PRO A 99 -5.27 -3.38 21.30
C PRO A 99 -4.94 -4.77 21.87
N ILE A 100 -5.92 -5.61 22.18
CA ILE A 100 -5.65 -6.87 22.91
C ILE A 100 -5.05 -7.92 21.96
N ILE A 101 -3.90 -8.57 22.23
CA ILE A 101 -3.03 -8.45 23.42
C ILE A 101 -1.82 -7.53 23.15
N GLN A 102 -1.19 -7.60 21.96
CA GLN A 102 0.10 -6.95 21.67
C GLN A 102 0.00 -5.51 21.13
N GLY A 103 -1.04 -4.77 21.50
CA GLY A 103 -1.26 -3.40 21.02
C GLY A 103 -2.13 -3.32 19.76
N ALA A 104 -2.51 -2.08 19.42
CA ALA A 104 -3.35 -1.81 18.26
C ALA A 104 -2.47 -1.76 17.02
N LEU A 105 -2.94 -2.34 15.92
CA LEU A 105 -2.25 -2.35 14.64
C LEU A 105 -3.16 -1.74 13.57
N LEU A 106 -2.56 -0.92 12.71
CA LEU A 106 -3.09 -0.67 11.37
C LEU A 106 -2.52 -1.71 10.41
N SER A 107 -3.24 -1.98 9.33
CA SER A 107 -2.79 -2.94 8.33
C SER A 107 -1.53 -2.44 7.61
N SER A 108 -0.61 -3.35 7.31
CA SER A 108 0.63 -3.10 6.57
C SER A 108 0.50 -3.59 5.12
N VAL A 109 1.06 -2.86 4.15
CA VAL A 109 0.98 -3.22 2.71
C VAL A 109 1.68 -4.56 2.46
N ILE A 110 1.00 -5.47 1.77
CA ILE A 110 1.56 -6.77 1.33
C ILE A 110 1.48 -6.96 -0.18
N VAL A 111 0.51 -6.31 -0.85
CA VAL A 111 0.45 -6.29 -2.31
C VAL A 111 0.17 -4.85 -2.73
N PRO A 112 1.17 -4.13 -3.29
CA PRO A 112 1.00 -2.73 -3.72
C PRO A 112 -0.11 -2.56 -4.75
N PHE A 113 -0.23 -3.52 -5.70
CA PHE A 113 -1.27 -3.51 -6.72
C PHE A 113 -1.67 -4.92 -7.16
N MET A 114 -2.96 -5.22 -7.11
CA MET A 114 -3.58 -6.42 -7.67
C MET A 114 -4.78 -6.03 -8.53
N LYS A 115 -4.91 -6.65 -9.70
CA LYS A 115 -6.15 -6.57 -10.49
C LYS A 115 -7.24 -7.40 -9.85
N LEU A 116 -8.40 -6.79 -9.59
CA LEU A 116 -9.54 -7.47 -9.00
C LEU A 116 -10.63 -7.67 -10.06
N LYS A 117 -10.70 -8.87 -10.65
CA LYS A 117 -11.75 -9.24 -11.61
C LYS A 117 -12.53 -10.45 -11.10
N PRO A 118 -13.87 -10.47 -11.18
CA PRO A 118 -14.64 -11.68 -10.90
C PRO A 118 -14.09 -12.85 -11.72
N PRO A 119 -13.92 -14.06 -11.13
CA PRO A 119 -14.42 -14.52 -9.83
C PRO A 119 -13.50 -14.26 -8.62
N TYR A 120 -12.51 -13.37 -8.77
CA TYR A 120 -11.52 -12.97 -7.76
C TYR A 120 -10.61 -14.12 -7.31
N LYS A 121 -10.17 -14.93 -8.27
CA LYS A 121 -9.40 -16.14 -8.00
C LYS A 121 -8.09 -15.80 -7.30
N GLU A 122 -7.35 -14.83 -7.83
CA GLU A 122 -6.06 -14.40 -7.31
C GLU A 122 -6.13 -13.94 -5.85
N LEU A 123 -7.19 -13.19 -5.50
CA LEU A 123 -7.44 -12.78 -4.11
C LEU A 123 -7.76 -13.98 -3.22
N LYS A 124 -8.60 -14.91 -3.70
CA LYS A 124 -9.03 -16.08 -2.91
C LYS A 124 -7.89 -17.06 -2.68
N ASP A 125 -7.06 -17.28 -3.68
CA ASP A 125 -5.88 -18.15 -3.58
C ASP A 125 -4.91 -17.56 -2.54
N LEU A 126 -4.63 -16.25 -2.60
CA LEU A 126 -3.80 -15.56 -1.59
C LEU A 126 -4.40 -15.66 -0.18
N VAL A 127 -5.71 -15.44 -0.03
CA VAL A 127 -6.41 -15.59 1.26
C VAL A 127 -6.32 -17.02 1.78
N GLY A 128 -6.40 -18.03 0.90
CA GLY A 128 -6.22 -19.43 1.24
C GLY A 128 -4.84 -19.69 1.81
N GLN A 129 -3.78 -19.25 1.12
CA GLN A 129 -2.39 -19.37 1.61
C GLN A 129 -2.19 -18.67 2.96
N MET A 130 -2.76 -17.47 3.15
CA MET A 130 -2.72 -16.75 4.42
C MET A 130 -3.39 -17.55 5.55
N TRP A 131 -4.53 -18.19 5.27
CA TRP A 131 -5.24 -19.01 6.26
C TRP A 131 -4.50 -20.29 6.59
N GLU A 132 -3.97 -21.01 5.61
CA GLU A 132 -3.16 -22.21 5.84
C GLU A 132 -1.95 -21.90 6.73
N TRP A 133 -1.24 -20.81 6.45
CA TRP A 133 -0.11 -20.39 7.27
C TRP A 133 -0.54 -19.97 8.69
N TRP A 134 -1.63 -19.22 8.82
CA TRP A 134 -2.13 -18.77 10.13
C TRP A 134 -2.68 -19.92 10.98
N ASP A 135 -3.33 -20.92 10.37
CA ASP A 135 -3.86 -22.10 11.06
C ASP A 135 -2.74 -22.97 11.63
N GLU A 136 -1.68 -23.21 10.86
CA GLU A 136 -0.55 -24.05 11.29
C GLU A 136 0.32 -23.37 12.36
N ASN A 137 0.51 -22.04 12.26
CA ASN A 137 1.49 -21.32 13.09
C ASN A 137 0.87 -20.47 14.20
N GLY A 138 -0.44 -20.23 14.14
CA GLY A 138 -1.17 -19.37 15.06
C GLY A 138 -1.29 -20.01 16.44
N LYS A 139 -0.95 -19.25 17.48
CA LYS A 139 -1.27 -19.63 18.86
C LYS A 139 -2.76 -19.42 19.13
N ASN A 140 -3.26 -20.07 20.18
CA ASN A 140 -4.63 -19.88 20.62
C ASN A 140 -4.97 -18.39 20.81
N ARG A 141 -5.98 -17.89 20.08
CA ARG A 141 -6.45 -16.50 20.08
C ARG A 141 -5.43 -15.46 19.58
N GLU A 142 -4.42 -15.87 18.84
CA GLU A 142 -3.45 -14.97 18.21
C GLU A 142 -3.97 -14.47 16.86
N ARG A 143 -4.00 -13.14 16.66
CA ARG A 143 -4.41 -12.55 15.38
C ARG A 143 -3.30 -12.63 14.36
N ILE A 144 -3.63 -12.69 13.07
CA ILE A 144 -2.62 -12.78 12.00
C ILE A 144 -1.59 -11.63 12.06
N GLY A 145 -2.00 -10.42 12.45
CA GLY A 145 -1.07 -9.30 12.66
C GLY A 145 -0.05 -9.54 13.79
N GLU A 146 -0.46 -10.20 14.87
CA GLU A 146 0.43 -10.58 15.98
C GLU A 146 1.33 -11.76 15.57
N LEU A 147 0.80 -12.71 14.81
CA LEU A 147 1.60 -13.79 14.24
C LEU A 147 2.72 -13.24 13.33
N ILE A 148 2.41 -12.26 12.47
CA ILE A 148 3.40 -11.58 11.62
C ILE A 148 4.44 -10.83 12.47
N GLN A 149 4.04 -10.16 13.55
CA GLN A 149 4.99 -9.51 14.45
C GLN A 149 5.93 -10.52 15.14
N ARG A 150 5.39 -11.69 15.53
CA ARG A 150 6.16 -12.75 16.20
C ARG A 150 7.10 -13.50 15.25
N MET A 151 6.61 -13.90 14.08
CA MET A 151 7.38 -14.73 13.13
C MET A 151 8.11 -13.92 12.08
N GLY A 152 7.80 -12.63 11.94
CA GLY A 152 8.40 -11.74 10.96
C GLY A 152 7.70 -11.74 9.61
N MET A 153 7.64 -10.55 9.00
CA MET A 153 7.06 -10.33 7.66
C MET A 153 7.74 -11.19 6.59
N ARG A 154 9.05 -11.43 6.70
CA ARG A 154 9.80 -12.27 5.76
C ARG A 154 9.22 -13.69 5.64
N ASN A 155 8.99 -14.34 6.78
CA ASN A 155 8.46 -15.71 6.83
C ASN A 155 7.01 -15.76 6.33
N PHE A 156 6.23 -14.73 6.65
CA PHE A 156 4.87 -14.59 6.14
C PHE A 156 4.83 -14.46 4.62
N LEU A 157 5.62 -13.54 4.04
CA LEU A 157 5.70 -13.31 2.60
C LEU A 157 6.16 -14.57 1.85
N ALA A 158 7.17 -15.28 2.36
CA ALA A 158 7.62 -16.54 1.79
C ALA A 158 6.52 -17.61 1.79
N ALA A 159 5.73 -17.72 2.87
CA ALA A 159 4.66 -18.71 2.99
C ALA A 159 3.48 -18.45 2.05
N ILE A 160 3.24 -17.20 1.68
CA ILE A 160 2.19 -16.79 0.73
C ILE A 160 2.73 -16.49 -0.66
N GLU A 161 3.97 -16.92 -0.94
CA GLU A 161 4.62 -16.83 -2.24
C GLU A 161 4.68 -15.39 -2.80
N LEU A 162 4.92 -14.41 -1.93
CA LEU A 162 5.10 -13.01 -2.32
C LEU A 162 6.55 -12.55 -2.14
N GLU A 163 7.08 -11.88 -3.16
CA GLU A 163 8.37 -11.21 -3.11
C GLU A 163 8.28 -9.90 -2.31
N PRO A 164 9.29 -9.57 -1.48
CA PRO A 164 9.33 -8.30 -0.78
C PRO A 164 9.45 -7.12 -1.75
N HIS A 165 8.68 -6.06 -1.51
CA HIS A 165 8.69 -4.83 -2.31
C HIS A 165 8.99 -3.61 -1.45
N PRO A 166 9.71 -2.58 -1.94
CA PRO A 166 10.00 -1.36 -1.18
C PRO A 166 8.74 -0.68 -0.58
N ASP A 167 7.63 -0.68 -1.33
CA ASP A 167 6.35 -0.11 -0.87
C ASP A 167 5.72 -0.82 0.35
N MET A 168 6.26 -1.97 0.78
CA MET A 168 5.81 -2.67 1.99
C MET A 168 6.34 -2.03 3.28
N VAL A 169 7.34 -1.14 3.19
CA VAL A 169 7.96 -0.50 4.34
C VAL A 169 7.91 1.02 4.25
N PHE A 170 7.66 1.68 5.40
CA PHE A 170 7.72 3.14 5.48
C PHE A 170 9.17 3.66 5.45
N HIS A 171 10.08 2.93 6.10
CA HIS A 171 11.52 3.15 6.01
C HIS A 171 12.25 1.80 6.18
N PRO A 172 13.45 1.62 5.60
CA PRO A 172 14.28 0.47 5.91
C PRO A 172 14.62 0.38 7.39
N ARG A 173 14.90 -0.82 7.89
CA ARG A 173 15.32 -1.01 9.28
C ARG A 173 16.53 -0.14 9.63
N ALA A 174 16.51 0.48 10.80
CA ALA A 174 17.63 1.30 11.29
C ALA A 174 18.66 0.49 12.11
N ASN A 175 18.32 -0.75 12.48
CA ASN A 175 19.19 -1.62 13.27
C ASN A 175 19.85 -2.69 12.37
N PRO A 176 21.11 -3.06 12.65
CA PRO A 176 21.93 -3.89 11.76
C PRO A 176 21.71 -5.40 11.91
N TYR A 177 20.74 -5.87 12.71
CA TYR A 177 20.54 -7.30 13.01
C TYR A 177 19.86 -8.07 11.86
N VAL A 178 20.50 -8.12 10.70
CA VAL A 178 19.99 -8.78 9.49
C VAL A 178 20.18 -10.29 9.61
N PHE A 179 19.10 -11.04 9.40
CA PHE A 179 19.14 -12.49 9.32
C PHE A 179 19.30 -12.88 7.85
N TYR A 180 20.25 -13.77 7.58
CA TYR A 180 20.50 -14.35 6.26
C TYR A 180 20.11 -15.83 6.28
N ASP A 181 19.79 -16.39 5.12
CA ASP A 181 19.61 -17.84 5.01
C ASP A 181 20.97 -18.54 5.06
N GLU A 182 20.98 -19.77 5.60
CA GLU A 182 22.19 -20.58 5.76
C GLU A 182 22.96 -20.77 4.44
N TYR A 183 22.26 -20.77 3.30
CA TYR A 183 22.86 -20.88 1.97
C TYR A 183 23.82 -19.72 1.63
N PHE A 184 23.47 -18.47 1.99
CA PHE A 184 24.32 -17.31 1.71
C PHE A 184 25.57 -17.27 2.59
N VAL A 185 25.45 -17.79 3.82
CA VAL A 185 26.59 -17.89 4.75
C VAL A 185 27.58 -18.94 4.26
N ALA A 186 27.10 -20.03 3.64
CA ALA A 186 27.96 -21.06 3.07
C ALA A 186 28.68 -20.59 1.79
N GLU A 187 28.00 -19.85 0.90
CA GLU A 187 28.64 -19.28 -0.29
C GLU A 187 29.72 -18.24 0.08
N GLU A 188 29.46 -17.34 1.04
CA GLU A 188 30.46 -16.37 1.51
C GLU A 188 31.67 -17.08 2.16
N ALA A 189 31.44 -18.13 2.95
CA ALA A 189 32.52 -18.91 3.54
C ALA A 189 33.37 -19.64 2.49
N GLU A 190 32.73 -20.17 1.43
CA GLU A 190 33.43 -20.79 0.31
C GLU A 190 34.19 -19.79 -0.57
N GLU A 191 33.71 -18.56 -0.71
CA GLU A 191 34.41 -17.49 -1.44
C GLU A 191 35.60 -16.95 -0.64
N GLU A 192 35.47 -16.80 0.68
CA GLU A 192 36.59 -16.44 1.56
C GLU A 192 37.68 -17.53 1.59
N GLU A 193 37.33 -18.82 1.56
CA GLU A 193 38.32 -19.91 1.45
C GLU A 193 39.05 -19.95 0.10
N LYS A 194 38.48 -19.33 -0.95
CA LYS A 194 39.06 -19.30 -2.31
C LYS A 194 39.88 -18.04 -2.60
N SER A 195 39.90 -17.05 -1.70
CA SER A 195 40.68 -15.80 -1.81
C SER A 195 41.99 -15.85 -1.05
#